data_AF-A0A9X4E7D0-F1
#
_entry.id   AF-A0A9X4E7D0-F1
#
_cell.length_a   1.000
_cell.length_b   1.000
_cell.length_c   1.000
_cell.angle_alpha   90.00
_cell.angle_beta   90.00
_cell.angle_gamma   90.00
#
_symmetry.space_group_name_H-M   'P 1'
#
loop_
_entity.id
_entity.type
_entity.pdbx_description
1 polymer ?
#
loop_
_entity_poly.entity_id
_entity_poly.type
_entity_poly.pdbx_seq_one_letter_code
_entity_poly.pdbx_strand_id
1 'polypeptide(L)'
;MAAAYSRVAAVKAMKKTVAAPGANTIEATLGVVFAIDAAVPLEDLAAELERLNARTPSDYWVDAVVIAAKGQIAYMAQWVGDKSLGLLLPPSPGANLKTAFPCYAVMMISASGAGTFNLAMHMLLGQMARWSHGYALPGNETILESVQRQGLVTTGYWYDRMGELRPVPRNQYNDRAMPPKSVALYPRGGKEPLAAMCFVPWQYGGVVLLQGKLPLEGMLVFLSGIIDAEAFKTIRKVTRDKLQISSVLPIRESQYQAMLRNIQQRGGLDVKPNEGKFVVQKLADEGTGTPFMARVFYGLMKMADTLDAEREPFLAAHHTLLKTLLEIRDMAKDIAKTWKDHARKVDEGSIVERVGIHIRITENVDRQLGRLTNEFLSGATRSFKERMQATARSLGLDIGFLYQKQSPFERGLAALELTDPALAAYLREARRWGDILVNTRNLLDHGNWALHSTTITDVGGKIFATEPTIDGIPVTEWVADKTDRVLCFVEDVVAHGIQRRMRPAITLAEVPLAQRSAEMPLRFQNTLTSGGAPTWQITYHGSRFDET
;
A
#
# COMPACT_ATOMS: atom_id res chain seq x y z
N MET A 1 24.43 -15.27 -2.85
CA MET A 1 24.43 -14.06 -2.00
C MET A 1 25.25 -14.24 -0.72
N ALA A 2 24.85 -15.13 0.20
CA ALA A 2 25.48 -15.26 1.52
C ALA A 2 27.02 -15.36 1.53
N ALA A 3 27.62 -16.14 0.62
CA ALA A 3 29.07 -16.25 0.53
C ALA A 3 29.76 -14.91 0.18
N ALA A 4 29.19 -14.13 -0.74
CA ALA A 4 29.71 -12.81 -1.11
C ALA A 4 29.54 -11.80 0.03
N TYR A 5 28.37 -11.83 0.70
CA TYR A 5 28.09 -11.02 1.88
C TYR A 5 29.11 -11.28 2.99
N SER A 6 29.38 -12.56 3.30
CA SER A 6 30.37 -12.94 4.31
C SER A 6 31.78 -12.45 3.99
N ARG A 7 32.19 -12.46 2.72
CA ARG A 7 33.48 -11.90 2.29
C ARG A 7 33.55 -10.40 2.53
N VAL A 8 32.50 -9.66 2.19
CA VAL A 8 32.41 -8.21 2.46
C VAL A 8 32.49 -7.94 3.95
N ALA A 9 31.70 -8.65 4.76
CA ALA A 9 31.70 -8.51 6.22
C ALA A 9 33.08 -8.79 6.82
N ALA A 10 33.78 -9.85 6.36
CA ALA A 10 35.12 -10.19 6.82
C ALA A 10 36.15 -9.08 6.53
N VAL A 11 36.08 -8.46 5.34
CA VAL A 11 36.98 -7.34 4.99
C VAL A 11 36.62 -6.08 5.80
N LYS A 12 35.33 -5.78 5.96
CA LYS A 12 34.90 -4.64 6.78
C LYS A 12 35.34 -4.79 8.24
N ALA A 13 35.33 -6.00 8.79
CA ALA A 13 35.77 -6.31 10.15
C ALA A 13 37.28 -6.18 10.40
N MET A 14 38.10 -6.01 9.35
CA MET A 14 39.54 -5.82 9.51
C MET A 14 39.83 -4.52 10.25
N LYS A 15 40.77 -4.59 11.22
CA LYS A 15 41.22 -3.42 11.98
C LYS A 15 41.91 -2.43 11.04
N LYS A 16 41.41 -1.20 10.98
CA LYS A 16 42.00 -0.11 10.20
C LYS A 16 43.13 0.55 10.97
N THR A 17 44.16 1.00 10.25
CA THR A 17 45.19 1.87 10.82
C THR A 17 44.58 3.22 11.19
N VAL A 18 45.00 3.78 12.32
CA VAL A 18 44.53 5.10 12.78
C VAL A 18 44.97 6.14 11.76
N ALA A 19 44.05 7.02 11.35
CA ALA A 19 44.35 8.07 10.39
C ALA A 19 45.47 9.00 10.90
N ALA A 20 46.25 9.58 9.98
CA ALA A 20 47.30 10.54 10.34
C ALA A 20 46.71 11.75 11.12
N PRO A 21 47.49 12.40 12.00
CA PRO A 21 47.02 13.56 12.74
C PRO A 21 46.44 14.64 11.80
N GLY A 22 45.18 15.00 11.99
CA GLY A 22 44.45 15.97 11.14
C GLY A 22 43.40 15.36 10.21
N ALA A 23 43.40 14.03 10.00
CA ALA A 23 42.34 13.32 9.30
C ALA A 23 41.29 12.80 10.30
N ASN A 24 40.12 13.43 10.32
CA ASN A 24 39.10 13.23 11.37
C ASN A 24 38.15 12.02 11.16
N THR A 25 38.40 11.14 10.19
CA THR A 25 37.47 10.04 9.88
C THR A 25 38.18 8.71 9.76
N ILE A 26 37.68 7.69 10.48
CA ILE A 26 37.95 6.28 10.15
C ILE A 26 37.29 6.04 8.78
N GLU A 27 38.10 5.80 7.77
CA GLU A 27 37.66 5.75 6.38
C GLU A 27 36.79 4.51 6.14
N ALA A 28 35.59 4.69 5.62
CA ALA A 28 34.64 3.61 5.35
C ALA A 28 35.19 2.63 4.30
N THR A 29 35.00 1.32 4.52
CA THR A 29 35.31 0.31 3.50
C THR A 29 34.06 0.12 2.65
N LEU A 30 34.14 0.35 1.34
CA LEU A 30 33.02 0.10 0.42
C LEU A 30 32.95 -1.39 0.07
N GLY A 31 31.80 -2.01 0.30
CA GLY A 31 31.49 -3.40 0.00
C GLY A 31 30.38 -3.51 -1.04
N VAL A 32 30.76 -3.86 -2.27
CA VAL A 32 29.83 -4.06 -3.38
C VAL A 32 29.84 -5.53 -3.81
N VAL A 33 28.66 -6.13 -3.96
CA VAL A 33 28.50 -7.43 -4.62
C VAL A 33 28.09 -7.19 -6.05
N PHE A 34 28.91 -7.61 -7.01
CA PHE A 34 28.63 -7.47 -8.44
C PHE A 34 28.42 -8.85 -9.08
N ALA A 35 27.39 -8.97 -9.91
CA ALA A 35 27.17 -10.11 -10.79
C ALA A 35 26.61 -9.64 -12.15
N ILE A 36 26.82 -10.44 -13.19
CA ILE A 36 26.27 -10.16 -14.52
C ILE A 36 24.75 -10.37 -14.51
N ASP A 37 24.30 -11.49 -13.93
CA ASP A 37 22.89 -11.88 -13.87
C ASP A 37 22.57 -12.66 -12.58
N ALA A 38 21.29 -12.88 -12.31
CA ALA A 38 20.77 -13.67 -11.21
C ALA A 38 19.55 -14.51 -11.64
N ALA A 39 19.45 -15.75 -11.17
CA ALA A 39 18.31 -16.61 -11.49
C ALA A 39 16.98 -16.18 -10.84
N VAL A 40 17.03 -15.34 -9.81
CA VAL A 40 15.87 -14.88 -9.04
C VAL A 40 15.64 -13.37 -9.20
N PRO A 41 14.42 -12.86 -8.96
CA PRO A 41 14.14 -11.43 -8.90
C PRO A 41 15.00 -10.66 -7.90
N LEU A 42 15.11 -9.34 -8.10
CA LEU A 42 15.81 -8.45 -7.17
C LEU A 42 15.12 -8.39 -5.80
N GLU A 43 13.80 -8.58 -5.74
CA GLU A 43 13.01 -8.66 -4.52
C GLU A 43 13.47 -9.84 -3.63
N ASP A 44 13.70 -11.00 -4.23
CA ASP A 44 14.18 -12.20 -3.51
C ASP A 44 15.60 -11.98 -2.97
N LEU A 45 16.45 -11.31 -3.76
CA LEU A 45 17.80 -10.93 -3.30
C LEU A 45 17.75 -9.88 -2.18
N ALA A 46 16.80 -8.95 -2.23
CA ALA A 46 16.58 -7.96 -1.18
C ALA A 46 16.08 -8.60 0.12
N ALA A 47 15.15 -9.57 0.02
CA ALA A 47 14.69 -10.35 1.17
C ALA A 47 15.82 -11.18 1.81
N GLU A 48 16.67 -11.79 0.98
CA GLU A 48 17.86 -12.48 1.48
C GLU A 48 18.87 -11.51 2.12
N LEU A 49 19.04 -10.31 1.55
CA LEU A 49 19.89 -9.27 2.12
C LEU A 49 19.36 -8.78 3.47
N GLU A 50 18.04 -8.58 3.60
CA GLU A 50 17.37 -8.27 4.87
C GLU A 50 17.64 -9.36 5.93
N ARG A 51 17.48 -10.64 5.55
CA ARG A 51 17.73 -11.78 6.43
C ARG A 51 19.17 -11.84 6.91
N LEU A 52 20.14 -11.52 6.05
CA LEU A 52 21.56 -11.47 6.39
C LEU A 52 21.88 -10.27 7.30
N ASN A 53 21.31 -9.10 6.99
CA ASN A 53 21.45 -7.88 7.79
C ASN A 53 20.91 -8.06 9.21
N ALA A 54 19.79 -8.76 9.39
CA ALA A 54 19.22 -9.01 10.71
C ALA A 54 20.15 -9.80 11.65
N ARG A 55 21.17 -10.48 11.13
CA ARG A 55 22.11 -11.33 11.89
C ARG A 55 23.53 -10.77 11.94
N THR A 56 23.76 -9.61 11.32
CA THR A 56 25.08 -9.01 11.16
C THR A 56 25.04 -7.58 11.71
N PRO A 57 26.02 -7.14 12.52
CA PRO A 57 26.15 -5.72 12.88
C PRO A 57 26.16 -4.83 11.64
N SER A 58 25.53 -3.65 11.73
CA SER A 58 25.29 -2.79 10.57
C SER A 58 26.56 -2.23 9.93
N ASP A 59 27.63 -2.12 10.72
CA ASP A 59 28.96 -1.73 10.26
C ASP A 59 29.60 -2.70 9.27
N TYR A 60 29.07 -3.93 9.15
CA TYR A 60 29.58 -4.98 8.27
C TYR A 60 28.66 -5.32 7.11
N TRP A 61 27.56 -4.56 6.94
CA TRP A 61 26.61 -4.82 5.85
C TRP A 61 27.24 -4.59 4.48
N VAL A 62 26.74 -5.30 3.48
CA VAL A 62 27.00 -4.95 2.07
C VAL A 62 26.38 -3.59 1.78
N ASP A 63 27.08 -2.70 1.08
CA ASP A 63 26.59 -1.35 0.79
C ASP A 63 25.72 -1.32 -0.47
N ALA A 64 26.03 -2.18 -1.45
CA ALA A 64 25.22 -2.36 -2.65
C ALA A 64 25.36 -3.76 -3.24
N VAL A 65 24.26 -4.24 -3.82
CA VAL A 65 24.23 -5.42 -4.69
C VAL A 65 23.88 -4.94 -6.10
N VAL A 66 24.72 -5.27 -7.07
CA VAL A 66 24.60 -4.83 -8.46
C VAL A 66 24.51 -6.06 -9.35
N ILE A 67 23.39 -6.20 -10.05
CA ILE A 67 23.16 -7.25 -11.03
C ILE A 67 23.04 -6.58 -12.40
N ALA A 68 24.09 -6.63 -13.21
CA ALA A 68 24.22 -5.81 -14.42
C ALA A 68 23.02 -5.93 -15.37
N ALA A 69 22.45 -7.12 -15.53
CA ALA A 69 21.30 -7.37 -16.40
C ALA A 69 19.95 -6.94 -15.80
N LYS A 70 19.87 -6.67 -14.49
CA LYS A 70 18.59 -6.48 -13.78
C LYS A 70 18.47 -5.09 -13.15
N GLY A 71 19.46 -4.69 -12.36
CA GLY A 71 19.36 -3.50 -11.51
C GLY A 71 20.27 -3.58 -10.29
N GLN A 72 19.96 -2.75 -9.29
CA GLN A 72 20.72 -2.71 -8.05
C GLN A 72 19.83 -2.70 -6.81
N ILE A 73 20.42 -3.10 -5.68
CA ILE A 73 19.89 -2.97 -4.33
C ILE A 73 20.88 -2.09 -3.56
N ALA A 74 20.42 -0.96 -3.04
CA ALA A 74 21.26 -0.03 -2.30
C ALA A 74 20.46 0.65 -1.18
N TYR A 75 21.16 1.32 -0.26
CA TYR A 75 20.53 2.07 0.82
C TYR A 75 20.44 3.55 0.45
N MET A 76 19.28 4.14 0.71
CA MET A 76 19.04 5.57 0.56
C MET A 76 18.69 6.18 1.91
N ALA A 77 19.16 7.39 2.19
CA ALA A 77 18.75 8.17 3.36
C ALA A 77 17.52 9.01 3.01
N GLN A 78 16.50 8.92 3.84
CA GLN A 78 15.35 9.82 3.87
C GLN A 78 15.30 10.53 5.22
N TRP A 79 15.27 11.87 5.22
CA TRP A 79 15.06 12.62 6.45
C TRP A 79 13.59 12.56 6.88
N VAL A 80 13.34 12.55 8.19
CA VAL A 80 11.96 12.64 8.70
C VAL A 80 11.28 13.89 8.16
N GLY A 81 10.14 13.73 7.51
CA GLY A 81 9.37 14.83 6.91
C GLY A 81 9.87 15.33 5.55
N ASP A 82 10.90 14.69 4.98
CA ASP A 82 11.46 15.00 3.66
C ASP A 82 11.03 13.96 2.62
N LYS A 83 10.86 14.40 1.37
CA LYS A 83 10.55 13.53 0.22
C LYS A 83 11.79 13.14 -0.58
N SER A 84 12.92 13.82 -0.35
CA SER A 84 14.16 13.55 -1.06
C SER A 84 14.86 12.31 -0.51
N LEU A 85 15.47 11.55 -1.41
CA LEU A 85 16.32 10.42 -1.13
C LEU A 85 17.73 10.73 -1.59
N GLY A 86 18.71 10.46 -0.74
CA GLY A 86 20.13 10.52 -1.09
C GLY A 86 20.78 9.16 -0.90
N LEU A 87 21.84 8.86 -1.64
CA LEU A 87 22.61 7.63 -1.41
C LEU A 87 23.13 7.60 0.04
N LEU A 88 22.93 6.47 0.71
CA LEU A 88 23.49 6.20 2.03
C LEU A 88 24.44 5.02 1.92
N LEU A 89 25.67 5.20 2.40
CA LEU A 89 26.52 4.07 2.72
C LEU A 89 26.22 3.65 4.16
N PRO A 90 25.89 2.37 4.43
CA PRO A 90 25.85 1.81 5.77
C PRO A 90 27.04 2.23 6.64
N PRO A 91 26.87 2.22 7.97
CA PRO A 91 27.92 2.67 8.87
C PRO A 91 29.18 1.81 8.72
N SER A 92 30.30 2.31 9.25
CA SER A 92 31.61 1.68 9.13
C SER A 92 32.23 1.50 10.51
N PRO A 93 33.02 0.44 10.73
CA PRO A 93 33.54 0.13 12.05
C PRO A 93 34.32 1.30 12.64
N GLY A 94 33.97 1.69 13.86
CA GLY A 94 34.59 2.81 14.58
C GLY A 94 34.02 4.19 14.24
N ALA A 95 33.05 4.29 13.32
CA ALA A 95 32.28 5.51 13.10
C ALA A 95 31.34 5.75 14.29
N ASN A 96 31.89 6.23 15.41
CA ASN A 96 31.09 6.55 16.59
C ASN A 96 30.32 7.86 16.34
N LEU A 97 29.06 7.72 15.92
CA LEU A 97 28.14 8.85 15.86
C LEU A 97 27.77 9.24 17.29
N LYS A 98 28.54 10.16 17.89
CA LYS A 98 28.17 10.81 19.17
C LYS A 98 26.76 11.42 19.14
N THR A 99 26.26 11.71 17.95
CA THR A 99 24.90 12.17 17.70
C THR A 99 24.27 11.35 16.57
N ALA A 100 23.20 10.62 16.87
CA ALA A 100 22.37 9.97 15.86
C ALA A 100 21.38 10.97 15.26
N PHE A 101 21.41 11.13 13.94
CA PHE A 101 20.44 11.94 13.22
C PHE A 101 19.24 11.07 12.79
N PRO A 102 18.01 11.59 12.85
CA PRO A 102 16.82 10.84 12.49
C PRO A 102 16.64 10.81 10.97
N CYS A 103 17.44 9.97 10.33
CA CYS A 103 17.23 9.56 8.95
C CYS A 103 16.76 8.10 8.92
N TYR A 104 15.82 7.83 8.02
CA TYR A 104 15.49 6.48 7.62
C TYR A 104 16.48 6.03 6.55
N ALA A 105 17.15 4.91 6.79
CA ALA A 105 17.92 4.20 5.79
C ALA A 105 16.96 3.23 5.08
N VAL A 106 16.51 3.56 3.87
CA VAL A 106 15.61 2.71 3.10
C VAL A 106 16.41 1.85 2.13
N MET A 107 16.24 0.54 2.23
CA MET A 107 16.73 -0.38 1.21
C MET A 107 15.83 -0.26 -0.02
N MET A 108 16.44 0.07 -1.15
CA MET A 108 15.77 0.32 -2.40
C MET A 108 16.28 -0.62 -3.48
N ILE A 109 15.35 -1.23 -4.22
CA ILE A 109 15.65 -1.91 -5.48
C ILE A 109 15.35 -0.96 -6.64
N SER A 110 16.26 -0.87 -7.62
CA SER A 110 16.11 0.03 -8.76
C SER A 110 16.38 -0.71 -10.07
N ALA A 111 15.39 -0.71 -10.96
CA ALA A 111 15.55 -1.13 -12.35
C ALA A 111 16.31 -0.04 -13.11
N SER A 112 17.58 -0.29 -13.37
CA SER A 112 18.44 0.67 -14.06
C SER A 112 18.92 0.18 -15.43
N GLY A 113 18.64 -1.09 -15.79
CA GLY A 113 18.99 -1.66 -17.09
C GLY A 113 20.44 -1.39 -17.47
N ALA A 114 20.66 -0.82 -18.65
CA ALA A 114 22.00 -0.42 -19.11
C ALA A 114 22.72 0.58 -18.17
N GLY A 115 21.98 1.37 -17.38
CA GLY A 115 22.51 2.31 -16.39
C GLY A 115 22.94 1.68 -15.07
N THR A 116 22.72 0.37 -14.85
CA THR A 116 23.10 -0.32 -13.61
C THR A 116 24.60 -0.24 -13.34
N PHE A 117 25.43 -0.39 -14.38
CA PHE A 117 26.87 -0.25 -14.24
C PHE A 117 27.28 1.18 -13.88
N ASN A 118 26.65 2.19 -14.49
CA ASN A 118 26.90 3.60 -14.19
C ASN A 118 26.60 3.95 -12.73
N LEU A 119 25.52 3.39 -12.15
CA LEU A 119 25.23 3.55 -10.72
C LEU A 119 26.31 2.94 -9.83
N ALA A 120 26.78 1.74 -10.19
CA ALA A 120 27.87 1.09 -9.47
C ALA A 120 29.17 1.93 -9.54
N MET A 121 29.47 2.49 -10.72
CA MET A 121 30.59 3.40 -10.92
C MET A 121 30.43 4.71 -10.18
N HIS A 122 29.23 5.27 -10.09
CA HIS A 122 28.97 6.46 -9.29
C HIS A 122 29.33 6.23 -7.81
N MET A 123 28.96 5.08 -7.24
CA MET A 123 29.34 4.72 -5.86
C MET A 123 30.86 4.55 -5.70
N LEU A 124 31.51 3.86 -6.64
CA LEU A 124 32.95 3.63 -6.61
C LEU A 124 33.73 4.96 -6.74
N LEU A 125 33.36 5.80 -7.71
CA LEU A 125 33.99 7.09 -7.95
C LEU A 125 33.78 8.05 -6.78
N GLY A 126 32.58 8.06 -6.17
CA GLY A 126 32.32 8.82 -4.95
C GLY A 126 33.22 8.38 -3.79
N GLN A 127 33.52 7.08 -3.68
CA GLN A 127 34.47 6.58 -2.71
C GLN A 127 35.92 6.95 -3.09
N MET A 128 36.31 6.82 -4.35
CA MET A 128 37.65 7.19 -4.85
C MET A 128 37.96 8.68 -4.69
N ALA A 129 36.96 9.55 -4.85
CA ALA A 129 37.06 11.01 -4.65
C ALA A 129 37.64 11.40 -3.30
N ARG A 130 37.39 10.58 -2.27
CA ARG A 130 37.93 10.79 -0.92
C ARG A 130 39.45 10.59 -0.85
N TRP A 131 40.01 9.79 -1.77
CA TRP A 131 41.42 9.41 -1.80
C TRP A 131 42.22 10.19 -2.85
N SER A 132 41.61 10.52 -3.98
CA SER A 132 42.27 11.14 -5.13
C SER A 132 42.37 12.67 -4.99
N HIS A 133 43.28 13.14 -4.14
CA HIS A 133 43.59 14.57 -4.06
C HIS A 133 44.28 15.00 -5.37
N GLY A 134 43.68 15.94 -6.10
CA GLY A 134 44.26 16.52 -7.33
C GLY A 134 43.80 15.91 -8.65
N TYR A 135 42.91 14.90 -8.65
CA TYR A 135 42.30 14.37 -9.87
C TYR A 135 40.89 14.94 -10.06
N ALA A 136 40.60 15.46 -11.26
CA ALA A 136 39.26 15.87 -11.64
C ALA A 136 38.41 14.62 -11.91
N LEU A 137 37.46 14.32 -11.03
CA LEU A 137 36.49 13.27 -11.26
C LEU A 137 35.32 13.79 -12.09
N PRO A 138 34.72 12.95 -12.95
CA PRO A 138 33.51 13.33 -13.68
C PRO A 138 32.41 13.75 -12.70
N GLY A 139 31.66 14.79 -13.06
CA GLY A 139 30.52 15.25 -12.25
C GLY A 139 29.43 14.18 -12.14
N ASN A 140 28.65 14.24 -11.07
CA ASN A 140 27.53 13.32 -10.85
C ASN A 140 26.52 13.34 -12.01
N GLU A 141 26.33 14.50 -12.63
CA GLU A 141 25.44 14.67 -13.79
C GLU A 141 25.91 13.86 -15.00
N THR A 142 27.22 13.81 -15.24
CA THR A 142 27.82 13.04 -16.35
C THR A 142 27.69 11.53 -16.13
N ILE A 143 27.96 11.05 -14.91
CA ILE A 143 27.93 9.60 -14.62
C ILE A 143 26.50 9.08 -14.58
N LEU A 144 25.57 9.89 -14.05
CA LEU A 144 24.18 9.51 -13.85
C LEU A 144 23.27 9.98 -14.99
N GLU A 145 23.84 10.44 -16.10
CA GLU A 145 23.08 10.82 -17.28
C GLU A 145 22.26 9.61 -17.76
N SER A 146 20.97 9.84 -18.02
CA SER A 146 20.02 8.80 -18.47
C SER A 146 19.78 7.63 -17.49
N VAL A 147 20.36 7.66 -16.29
CA VAL A 147 20.13 6.65 -15.26
C VAL A 147 18.77 6.89 -14.60
N GLN A 148 17.86 5.92 -14.71
CA GLN A 148 16.59 5.96 -13.99
C GLN A 148 16.83 5.86 -12.47
N ARG A 149 16.32 6.86 -11.73
CA ARG A 149 16.43 6.95 -10.25
C ARG A 149 15.19 6.44 -9.52
N GLN A 150 14.31 5.74 -10.23
CA GLN A 150 13.10 5.18 -9.66
C GLN A 150 13.40 3.81 -9.05
N GLY A 151 12.70 3.47 -7.98
CA GLY A 151 12.90 2.21 -7.29
C GLY A 151 11.79 1.91 -6.30
N LEU A 152 11.77 0.67 -5.83
CA LEU A 152 10.86 0.20 -4.80
C LEU A 152 11.59 0.14 -3.47
N VAL A 153 11.01 0.73 -2.45
CA VAL A 153 11.49 0.58 -1.07
C VAL A 153 11.01 -0.78 -0.56
N THR A 154 11.95 -1.63 -0.16
CA THR A 154 11.66 -2.97 0.37
C THR A 154 11.58 -2.97 1.89
N THR A 155 12.61 -2.44 2.56
CA THR A 155 12.69 -2.35 4.03
C THR A 155 13.25 -1.01 4.46
N GLY A 156 12.68 -0.44 5.54
CA GLY A 156 13.22 0.73 6.22
C GLY A 156 14.03 0.35 7.45
N TYR A 157 15.16 1.03 7.65
CA TYR A 157 16.00 0.96 8.84
C TYR A 157 16.15 2.35 9.44
N TRP A 158 16.53 2.42 10.70
CA TRP A 158 16.93 3.65 11.37
C TRP A 158 18.13 3.42 12.28
N TYR A 159 18.85 4.48 12.60
CA TYR A 159 19.90 4.40 13.61
C TYR A 159 19.29 4.33 15.02
N ASP A 160 19.71 3.36 15.81
CA ASP A 160 19.51 3.39 17.25
C ASP A 160 20.52 4.34 17.93
N ARG A 161 20.38 4.54 19.24
CA ARG A 161 21.28 5.43 20.01
C ARG A 161 22.73 4.95 20.09
N MET A 162 23.00 3.70 19.74
CA MET A 162 24.35 3.14 19.68
C MET A 162 24.96 3.31 18.28
N GLY A 163 24.23 3.87 17.32
CA GLY A 163 24.68 4.04 15.95
C GLY A 163 24.47 2.82 15.07
N GLU A 164 23.73 1.81 15.52
CA GLU A 164 23.43 0.61 14.74
C GLU A 164 22.13 0.79 13.93
N LEU A 165 22.14 0.33 12.68
CA LEU A 165 20.92 0.26 11.88
C LEU A 165 20.03 -0.89 12.36
N ARG A 166 18.81 -0.55 12.74
CA ARG A 166 17.76 -1.49 13.14
C ARG A 166 16.56 -1.39 12.21
N PRO A 167 15.86 -2.49 11.92
CA PRO A 167 14.62 -2.43 11.16
C PRO A 167 13.62 -1.50 11.84
N VAL A 168 12.99 -0.64 11.04
CA VAL A 168 11.89 0.20 11.52
C VAL A 168 10.71 -0.71 11.85
N PRO A 169 10.07 -0.57 13.03
CA PRO A 169 8.87 -1.30 13.37
C PRO A 169 7.75 -1.07 12.34
N ARG A 170 7.05 -2.13 11.93
CA ARG A 170 5.99 -2.03 10.90
C ARG A 170 4.89 -1.03 11.23
N ASN A 171 4.59 -0.79 12.50
CA ASN A 171 3.59 0.21 12.92
C ASN A 171 4.05 1.67 12.71
N GLN A 172 5.32 1.88 12.37
CA GLN A 172 5.89 3.19 12.03
C GLN A 172 6.02 3.40 10.51
N TYR A 173 5.57 2.44 9.68
CA TYR A 173 5.58 2.61 8.23
C TYR A 173 4.49 3.61 7.82
N ASN A 174 4.74 4.40 6.78
CA ASN A 174 3.83 5.45 6.34
C ASN A 174 2.40 4.96 6.00
N ASP A 175 2.25 3.70 5.60
CA ASP A 175 0.94 3.08 5.29
C ASP A 175 0.14 2.68 6.55
N ARG A 176 0.76 2.75 7.73
CA ARG A 176 0.19 2.31 9.02
C ARG A 176 0.29 3.37 10.12
N ALA A 177 1.24 4.29 10.01
CA ALA A 177 1.48 5.31 11.01
C ALA A 177 0.44 6.44 10.88
N MET A 178 -0.25 6.71 11.99
CA MET A 178 -1.02 7.95 12.10
C MET A 178 -0.04 9.13 12.19
N PRO A 179 -0.34 10.28 11.55
CA PRO A 179 0.48 11.46 11.70
C PRO A 179 0.69 11.79 13.19
N PRO A 180 1.92 12.10 13.62
CA PRO A 180 2.19 12.41 15.02
C PRO A 180 1.38 13.64 15.45
N LYS A 181 0.84 13.60 16.67
CA LYS A 181 0.06 14.73 17.20
C LYS A 181 0.97 15.94 17.37
N SER A 182 0.57 17.06 16.76
CA SER A 182 1.25 18.34 16.93
C SER A 182 0.62 19.17 18.03
N VAL A 183 1.42 19.99 18.71
CA VAL A 183 0.98 21.09 19.57
C VAL A 183 1.34 22.42 18.92
N ALA A 184 0.43 23.37 18.98
CA ALA A 184 0.66 24.73 18.51
C ALA A 184 1.17 25.61 19.67
N LEU A 185 2.18 26.42 19.38
CA LEU A 185 2.79 27.37 20.30
C LEU A 185 2.33 28.77 19.93
N TYR A 186 1.72 29.47 20.87
CA TYR A 186 1.22 30.84 20.70
C TYR A 186 2.05 31.81 21.53
N PRO A 187 2.18 33.09 21.11
CA PRO A 187 2.54 34.14 22.04
C PRO A 187 1.51 34.15 23.18
N ARG A 188 1.92 34.49 24.40
CA ARG A 188 1.00 34.54 25.54
C ARG A 188 -0.18 35.47 25.26
N GLY A 189 -1.41 34.95 25.32
CA GLY A 189 -2.63 35.70 24.99
C GLY A 189 -2.82 36.01 23.49
N GLY A 190 -1.93 35.53 22.62
CA GLY A 190 -1.98 35.71 21.17
C GLY A 190 -2.98 34.77 20.49
N LYS A 191 -3.48 35.20 19.32
CA LYS A 191 -4.41 34.42 18.49
C LYS A 191 -3.76 33.63 17.36
N GLU A 192 -2.55 34.03 16.94
CA GLU A 192 -1.82 33.37 15.86
C GLU A 192 -0.72 32.46 16.40
N PRO A 193 -0.57 31.23 15.89
CA PRO A 193 0.50 30.34 16.30
C PRO A 193 1.84 30.81 15.73
N LEU A 194 2.88 30.80 16.57
CA LEU A 194 4.26 31.07 16.17
C LEU A 194 4.93 29.83 15.56
N ALA A 195 4.61 28.65 16.08
CA ALA A 195 5.14 27.38 15.60
C ALA A 195 4.22 26.22 15.96
N ALA A 196 4.42 25.08 15.29
CA ALA A 196 3.90 23.79 15.68
C ALA A 196 5.06 22.85 16.02
N MET A 197 4.94 22.14 17.14
CA MET A 197 5.90 21.11 17.56
C MET A 197 5.23 19.75 17.54
N CYS A 198 5.97 18.70 17.20
CA CYS A 198 5.50 17.33 17.40
C CYS A 198 6.63 16.41 17.85
N PHE A 199 6.23 15.30 18.46
CA PHE A 199 7.13 14.23 18.87
C PHE A 199 6.94 13.02 17.97
N VAL A 200 8.07 12.49 17.48
CA VAL A 200 8.11 11.23 16.73
C VAL A 200 8.83 10.20 17.59
N PRO A 201 8.17 9.09 17.96
CA PRO A 201 8.82 8.02 18.70
C PRO A 201 9.94 7.40 17.87
N TRP A 202 11.08 7.16 18.49
CA TRP A 202 12.24 6.52 17.86
C TRP A 202 12.71 5.36 18.70
N GLN A 203 13.39 4.37 18.12
CA GLN A 203 13.88 3.25 18.92
C GLN A 203 14.86 3.75 19.99
N TYR A 204 14.52 3.50 21.26
CA TYR A 204 15.27 3.95 22.44
C TYR A 204 15.37 5.49 22.60
N GLY A 205 14.44 6.26 22.03
CA GLY A 205 14.42 7.71 22.18
C GLY A 205 13.23 8.38 21.48
N GLY A 206 13.46 9.60 21.01
CA GLY A 206 12.48 10.29 20.19
C GLY A 206 13.02 11.55 19.54
N VAL A 207 12.30 12.03 18.54
CA VAL A 207 12.68 13.16 17.70
C VAL A 207 11.65 14.25 17.90
N VAL A 208 12.12 15.49 18.08
CA VAL A 208 11.27 16.66 18.13
C VAL A 208 11.35 17.38 16.80
N LEU A 209 10.21 17.53 16.16
CA LEU A 209 10.07 18.35 14.96
C LEU A 209 9.45 19.69 15.35
N LEU A 210 9.89 20.76 14.69
CA LEU A 210 9.31 22.08 14.83
C LEU A 210 9.19 22.75 13.46
N GLN A 211 8.01 23.33 13.19
CA GLN A 211 7.74 24.12 11.99
C GLN A 211 7.20 25.48 12.41
N GLY A 212 7.73 26.56 11.84
CA GLY A 212 7.27 27.93 12.11
C GLY A 212 8.41 28.90 12.39
N LYS A 213 8.09 30.00 13.08
CA LYS A 213 8.98 31.15 13.30
C LYS A 213 9.95 30.97 14.48
N LEU A 214 9.68 30.02 15.38
CA LEU A 214 10.52 29.78 16.56
C LEU A 214 11.76 28.94 16.22
N PRO A 215 12.91 29.15 16.88
CA PRO A 215 14.07 28.27 16.75
C PRO A 215 13.88 27.01 17.61
N LEU A 216 14.12 25.83 17.03
CA LEU A 216 14.02 24.56 17.76
C LEU A 216 15.02 24.49 18.92
N GLU A 217 16.23 25.00 18.76
CA GLU A 217 17.26 25.00 19.81
C GLU A 217 16.77 25.71 21.07
N GLY A 218 16.08 26.85 20.91
CA GLY A 218 15.49 27.58 22.03
C GLY A 218 14.39 26.80 22.74
N MET A 219 13.65 25.96 22.02
CA MET A 219 12.64 25.09 22.62
C MET A 219 13.27 23.88 23.33
N LEU A 220 14.36 23.35 22.79
CA LEU A 220 15.06 22.21 23.39
C LEU A 220 15.75 22.56 24.71
N VAL A 221 16.04 23.83 25.01
CA VAL A 221 16.54 24.28 26.33
C VAL A 221 15.63 23.85 27.48
N PHE A 222 14.31 23.73 27.25
CA PHE A 222 13.36 23.30 28.27
C PHE A 222 13.44 21.81 28.62
N LEU A 223 14.32 21.04 27.95
CA LEU A 223 14.75 19.70 28.37
C LEU A 223 15.83 19.72 29.45
N SER A 224 16.42 20.89 29.75
CA SER A 224 17.38 21.02 30.85
C SER A 224 16.75 20.60 32.18
N GLY A 225 17.40 19.68 32.89
CA GLY A 225 16.87 19.06 34.11
C GLY A 225 15.85 17.94 33.88
N ILE A 226 15.46 17.66 32.63
CA ILE A 226 14.67 16.47 32.24
C ILE A 226 15.60 15.35 31.74
N ILE A 227 16.65 15.73 31.00
CA ILE A 227 17.69 14.82 30.52
C ILE A 227 19.04 15.12 31.16
N ASP A 228 19.97 14.17 31.08
CA ASP A 228 21.32 14.34 31.60
C ASP A 228 22.11 15.42 30.84
N ALA A 229 23.03 16.07 31.55
CA ALA A 229 23.76 17.23 31.03
C ALA A 229 24.69 16.86 29.85
N GLU A 230 25.23 15.65 29.83
CA GLU A 230 26.06 15.17 28.72
C GLU A 230 25.22 14.95 27.46
N ALA A 231 24.06 14.31 27.58
CA ALA A 231 23.12 14.17 26.46
C ALA A 231 22.69 15.53 25.92
N PHE A 232 22.42 16.52 26.78
CA PHE A 232 22.06 17.87 26.36
C PHE A 232 23.15 18.53 25.48
N LYS A 233 24.44 18.35 25.81
CA LYS A 233 25.58 18.87 25.02
C LYS A 233 25.68 18.23 23.62
N THR A 234 25.14 17.04 23.44
CA THR A 234 25.18 16.28 22.18
C THR A 234 24.00 16.54 21.26
N ILE A 235 23.00 17.31 21.70
CA ILE A 235 21.85 17.69 20.89
C ILE A 235 22.34 18.45 19.65
N ARG A 236 21.83 18.06 18.48
CA ARG A 236 22.02 18.78 17.22
C ARG A 236 20.68 19.05 16.56
N LYS A 237 20.67 20.00 15.64
CA LYS A 237 19.54 20.28 14.76
C LYS A 237 19.96 20.09 13.31
N VAL A 238 19.04 19.59 12.49
CA VAL A 238 19.07 19.69 11.04
C VAL A 238 17.86 20.51 10.60
N THR A 239 18.07 21.41 9.64
CA THR A 239 16.98 22.15 8.99
C THR A 239 16.81 21.62 7.57
N ARG A 240 15.57 21.29 7.19
CA ARG A 240 15.18 20.90 5.83
C ARG A 240 13.97 21.76 5.44
N ASP A 241 14.14 22.63 4.46
CA ASP A 241 13.16 23.66 4.09
C ASP A 241 12.65 24.47 5.30
N LYS A 242 11.37 24.30 5.67
CA LYS A 242 10.72 24.97 6.80
C LYS A 242 10.68 24.12 8.07
N LEU A 243 11.18 22.89 8.01
CA LEU A 243 11.14 21.93 9.11
C LEU A 243 12.49 21.90 9.84
N GLN A 244 12.41 22.06 11.15
CA GLN A 244 13.53 21.93 12.07
C GLN A 244 13.43 20.58 12.79
N ILE A 245 14.50 19.80 12.77
CA ILE A 245 14.53 18.40 13.21
C ILE A 245 15.64 18.24 14.25
N SER A 246 15.33 17.74 15.44
CA SER A 246 16.35 17.40 16.43
C SER A 246 17.14 16.16 16.03
N SER A 247 18.32 15.95 16.60
CA SER A 247 18.91 14.61 16.70
C SER A 247 17.97 13.66 17.45
N VAL A 248 18.25 12.35 17.41
CA VAL A 248 17.53 11.38 18.26
C VAL A 248 17.84 11.69 19.72
N LEU A 249 16.83 12.10 20.49
CA LEU A 249 16.95 12.51 21.88
C LEU A 249 16.66 11.34 22.82
N PRO A 250 17.27 11.28 24.02
CA PRO A 250 17.03 10.22 25.01
C PRO A 250 15.74 10.46 25.80
N ILE A 251 14.66 10.82 25.12
CA ILE A 251 13.38 11.18 25.73
C ILE A 251 12.28 10.23 25.24
N ARG A 252 11.25 10.04 26.05
CA ARG A 252 9.98 9.42 25.65
C ARG A 252 8.90 10.50 25.59
N GLU A 253 7.70 10.10 25.17
CA GLU A 253 6.53 10.97 25.12
C GLU A 253 6.30 11.70 26.47
N SER A 254 6.46 11.03 27.61
CA SER A 254 6.25 11.64 28.93
C SER A 254 7.23 12.79 29.23
N GLN A 255 8.50 12.66 28.83
CA GLN A 255 9.50 13.73 28.94
C GLN A 255 9.23 14.86 27.95
N TYR A 256 8.78 14.54 26.72
CA TYR A 256 8.33 15.55 25.76
C TYR A 256 7.15 16.37 26.32
N GLN A 257 6.15 15.72 26.92
CA GLN A 257 5.04 16.39 27.59
C GLN A 257 5.51 17.25 28.77
N ALA A 258 6.55 16.82 29.51
CA ALA A 258 7.16 17.64 30.56
C ALA A 258 7.86 18.88 29.99
N MET A 259 8.57 18.77 28.86
CA MET A 259 9.17 19.90 28.16
C MET A 259 8.09 20.91 27.73
N LEU A 260 6.96 20.44 27.18
CA LEU A 260 5.84 21.31 26.81
C LEU A 260 5.26 22.07 28.01
N ARG A 261 5.11 21.40 29.16
CA ARG A 261 4.69 22.07 30.41
C ARG A 261 5.69 23.13 30.84
N ASN A 262 6.99 22.86 30.73
CA ASN A 262 8.04 23.83 31.06
C ASN A 262 7.99 25.05 30.11
N ILE A 263 7.77 24.83 28.81
CA ILE A 263 7.57 25.91 27.82
C ILE A 263 6.36 26.77 28.24
N GLN A 264 5.24 26.15 28.60
CA GLN A 264 4.03 26.87 29.00
C GLN A 264 4.22 27.68 30.29
N GLN A 265 4.89 27.11 31.29
CA GLN A 265 5.06 27.72 32.60
C GLN A 265 6.15 28.80 32.62
N ARG A 266 7.25 28.58 31.89
CA ARG A 266 8.48 29.40 32.02
C ARG A 266 8.90 30.09 30.73
N GLY A 267 8.41 29.64 29.57
CA GLY A 267 8.85 30.12 28.25
C GLY A 267 8.04 31.28 27.68
N GLY A 268 6.99 31.74 28.38
CA GLY A 268 6.15 32.86 27.90
C GLY A 268 5.31 32.54 26.66
N LEU A 269 5.07 31.25 26.39
CA LEU A 269 4.27 30.76 25.28
C LEU A 269 3.06 29.99 25.80
N ASP A 270 1.91 30.12 25.13
CA ASP A 270 0.77 29.25 25.38
C ASP A 270 0.90 28.00 24.51
N VAL A 271 0.89 26.82 25.14
CA VAL A 271 0.92 25.52 24.45
C VAL A 271 -0.51 25.01 24.33
N LYS A 272 -0.98 24.84 23.10
CA LYS A 272 -2.33 24.33 22.83
C LYS A 272 -2.23 23.06 21.99
N PRO A 273 -2.89 21.95 22.37
CA PRO A 273 -3.03 20.81 21.49
C PRO A 273 -3.62 21.26 20.16
N ASN A 274 -3.09 20.79 19.04
CA ASN A 274 -3.76 21.00 17.77
C ASN A 274 -5.02 20.11 17.79
N GLU A 275 -6.20 20.71 17.96
CA GLU A 275 -7.50 20.02 17.99
C GLU A 275 -7.92 19.54 16.59
N GLY A 276 -7.00 18.97 15.81
CA GLY A 276 -7.35 18.33 14.54
C GLY A 276 -8.50 17.37 14.76
N LYS A 277 -9.70 17.74 14.29
CA LYS A 277 -10.90 16.92 14.43
C LYS A 277 -10.82 15.86 13.36
N PHE A 278 -10.40 14.67 13.73
CA PHE A 278 -10.58 13.49 12.89
C PHE A 278 -11.83 12.75 13.35
N VAL A 279 -12.71 12.43 12.39
CA VAL A 279 -13.89 11.60 12.63
C VAL A 279 -13.53 10.19 12.21
N VAL A 280 -13.52 9.26 13.16
CA VAL A 280 -13.46 7.83 12.86
C VAL A 280 -14.89 7.34 12.79
N GLN A 281 -15.33 6.97 11.60
CA GLN A 281 -16.62 6.34 11.41
C GLN A 281 -16.40 4.89 11.00
N LYS A 282 -17.09 3.98 11.68
CA LYS A 282 -17.13 2.58 11.30
C LYS A 282 -17.76 2.46 9.92
N LEU A 283 -17.04 1.86 8.98
CA LEU A 283 -17.51 1.63 7.62
C LEU A 283 -18.26 0.29 7.50
N ALA A 284 -17.68 -0.78 8.04
CA ALA A 284 -18.22 -2.13 7.95
C ALA A 284 -17.80 -2.98 9.17
N ASP A 285 -18.52 -4.07 9.40
CA ASP A 285 -18.17 -5.15 10.35
C ASP A 285 -17.23 -6.18 9.72
N GLU A 286 -16.23 -5.71 8.98
CA GLU A 286 -15.33 -6.53 8.19
C GLU A 286 -13.91 -5.93 8.23
N GLY A 287 -12.90 -6.78 8.48
CA GLY A 287 -11.51 -6.37 8.54
C GLY A 287 -10.76 -6.62 7.22
N THR A 288 -9.51 -6.15 7.16
CA THR A 288 -8.61 -6.37 6.00
C THR A 288 -8.27 -7.83 5.75
N GLY A 289 -8.58 -8.75 6.67
CA GLY A 289 -8.40 -10.19 6.45
C GLY A 289 -9.35 -10.79 5.41
N THR A 290 -10.40 -10.05 5.01
CA THR A 290 -11.31 -10.49 3.96
C THR A 290 -10.83 -10.05 2.58
N PRO A 291 -10.99 -10.89 1.53
CA PRO A 291 -10.51 -10.56 0.19
C PRO A 291 -11.07 -9.24 -0.34
N PHE A 292 -12.36 -8.95 -0.15
CA PHE A 292 -12.96 -7.69 -0.61
C PHE A 292 -12.28 -6.46 0.03
N MET A 293 -12.15 -6.45 1.36
CA MET A 293 -11.55 -5.31 2.07
C MET A 293 -10.04 -5.19 1.76
N ALA A 294 -9.35 -6.32 1.62
CA ALA A 294 -7.94 -6.31 1.24
C ALA A 294 -7.73 -5.77 -0.17
N ARG A 295 -8.48 -6.28 -1.15
CA ARG A 295 -8.16 -6.16 -2.58
C ARG A 295 -8.85 -4.97 -3.23
N VAL A 296 -10.18 -4.88 -3.11
CA VAL A 296 -10.98 -3.84 -3.78
C VAL A 296 -10.97 -2.55 -2.99
N PHE A 297 -11.11 -2.64 -1.66
CA PHE A 297 -11.07 -1.45 -0.80
C PHE A 297 -9.63 -0.95 -0.65
N TYR A 298 -8.77 -1.70 0.04
CA TYR A 298 -7.42 -1.22 0.39
C TYR A 298 -6.43 -1.33 -0.77
N GLY A 299 -6.40 -2.47 -1.47
CA GLY A 299 -5.39 -2.79 -2.49
C GLY A 299 -5.40 -1.81 -3.66
N LEU A 300 -6.57 -1.55 -4.25
CA LEU A 300 -6.71 -0.57 -5.35
C LEU A 300 -6.32 0.85 -4.91
N MET A 301 -6.68 1.26 -3.67
CA MET A 301 -6.25 2.57 -3.14
C MET A 301 -4.74 2.64 -2.93
N LYS A 302 -4.13 1.58 -2.40
CA LYS A 302 -2.68 1.50 -2.21
C LYS A 302 -1.94 1.58 -3.54
N MET A 303 -2.44 0.89 -4.57
CA MET A 303 -1.86 0.97 -5.91
C MET A 303 -2.00 2.39 -6.51
N ALA A 304 -3.08 3.09 -6.19
CA ALA A 304 -3.33 4.46 -6.65
C ALA A 304 -2.32 5.50 -6.11
N ASP A 305 -1.54 5.19 -5.07
CA ASP A 305 -0.46 6.06 -4.62
C ASP A 305 0.65 6.24 -5.67
N THR A 306 0.63 5.44 -6.74
CA THR A 306 1.52 5.58 -7.91
C THR A 306 1.02 6.58 -8.97
N LEU A 307 -0.23 7.04 -8.89
CA LEU A 307 -0.89 7.81 -9.97
C LEU A 307 -0.57 9.31 -9.99
N ASP A 308 0.30 9.81 -9.12
CA ASP A 308 0.70 11.22 -9.02
C ASP A 308 -0.52 12.17 -9.12
N ALA A 309 -0.67 12.94 -10.21
CA ALA A 309 -1.78 13.90 -10.41
C ALA A 309 -3.15 13.26 -10.71
N GLU A 310 -3.17 12.02 -11.20
CA GLU A 310 -4.40 11.30 -11.56
C GLU A 310 -5.05 10.60 -10.35
N ARG A 311 -4.36 10.61 -9.19
CA ARG A 311 -4.80 9.95 -7.96
C ARG A 311 -6.15 10.46 -7.45
N GLU A 312 -6.32 11.77 -7.31
CA GLU A 312 -7.56 12.33 -6.73
C GLU A 312 -8.80 12.11 -7.62
N PRO A 313 -8.75 12.35 -8.95
CA PRO A 313 -9.84 11.97 -9.84
C PRO A 313 -10.21 10.48 -9.76
N PHE A 314 -9.20 9.61 -9.69
CA PHE A 314 -9.41 8.17 -9.52
C PHE A 314 -10.10 7.84 -8.20
N LEU A 315 -9.60 8.35 -7.07
CA LEU A 315 -10.17 8.07 -5.75
C LEU A 315 -11.62 8.53 -5.64
N ALA A 316 -11.99 9.67 -6.22
CA ALA A 316 -13.37 10.14 -6.25
C ALA A 316 -14.30 9.20 -7.04
N ALA A 317 -13.85 8.72 -8.21
CA ALA A 317 -14.60 7.77 -9.02
C ALA A 317 -14.70 6.40 -8.34
N HIS A 318 -13.58 5.89 -7.84
CA HIS A 318 -13.50 4.60 -7.14
C HIS A 318 -14.31 4.58 -5.85
N HIS A 319 -14.33 5.66 -5.07
CA HIS A 319 -15.16 5.74 -3.85
C HIS A 319 -16.65 5.57 -4.16
N THR A 320 -17.11 6.13 -5.28
CA THR A 320 -18.51 6.00 -5.71
C THR A 320 -18.81 4.57 -6.16
N LEU A 321 -17.87 3.93 -6.86
CA LEU A 321 -17.95 2.50 -7.23
C LEU A 321 -17.99 1.62 -5.98
N LEU A 322 -17.06 1.83 -5.06
CA LEU A 322 -16.89 1.06 -3.83
C LEU A 322 -18.14 1.08 -2.94
N LYS A 323 -18.83 2.23 -2.83
CA LYS A 323 -20.10 2.31 -2.10
C LYS A 323 -21.15 1.36 -2.69
N THR A 324 -21.33 1.36 -4.00
CA THR A 324 -22.30 0.46 -4.65
C THR A 324 -21.83 -1.01 -4.57
N LEU A 325 -20.52 -1.28 -4.57
CA LEU A 325 -19.99 -2.62 -4.34
C LEU A 325 -20.27 -3.14 -2.92
N LEU A 326 -20.21 -2.28 -1.91
CA LEU A 326 -20.61 -2.63 -0.54
C LEU A 326 -22.11 -2.95 -0.49
N GLU A 327 -22.94 -2.09 -1.08
CA GLU A 327 -24.39 -2.27 -1.15
C GLU A 327 -24.79 -3.62 -1.79
N ILE A 328 -24.20 -3.99 -2.93
CA ILE A 328 -24.53 -5.26 -3.59
C ILE A 328 -24.07 -6.48 -2.77
N ARG A 329 -22.97 -6.37 -2.02
CA ARG A 329 -22.48 -7.46 -1.16
C ARG A 329 -23.40 -7.65 0.04
N ASP A 330 -23.88 -6.57 0.63
CA ASP A 330 -24.84 -6.63 1.73
C ASP A 330 -26.18 -7.19 1.25
N MET A 331 -26.65 -6.78 0.06
CA MET A 331 -27.83 -7.39 -0.57
C MET A 331 -27.65 -8.88 -0.84
N ALA A 332 -26.49 -9.31 -1.35
CA ALA A 332 -26.20 -10.72 -1.59
C ALA A 332 -26.23 -11.54 -0.29
N LYS A 333 -25.64 -11.00 0.80
CA LYS A 333 -25.70 -11.62 2.13
C LYS A 333 -27.14 -11.69 2.65
N ASP A 334 -27.92 -10.63 2.47
CA ASP A 334 -29.31 -10.57 2.92
C ASP A 334 -30.23 -11.52 2.14
N ILE A 335 -30.01 -11.69 0.83
CA ILE A 335 -30.72 -12.68 0.01
C ILE A 335 -30.41 -14.10 0.51
N ALA A 336 -29.13 -14.43 0.67
CA ALA A 336 -28.69 -15.73 1.17
C ALA A 336 -29.24 -16.03 2.58
N LYS A 337 -29.19 -15.04 3.48
CA LYS A 337 -29.73 -15.16 4.83
C LYS A 337 -31.25 -15.34 4.82
N THR A 338 -31.97 -14.50 4.07
CA THR A 338 -33.44 -14.55 3.96
C THR A 338 -33.90 -15.93 3.49
N TRP A 339 -33.27 -16.47 2.43
CA TRP A 339 -33.60 -17.80 1.93
C TRP A 339 -33.26 -18.90 2.94
N LYS A 340 -32.04 -18.89 3.49
CA LYS A 340 -31.60 -19.89 4.46
C LYS A 340 -32.50 -19.94 5.70
N ASP A 341 -32.89 -18.78 6.21
CA ASP A 341 -33.79 -18.68 7.36
C ASP A 341 -35.18 -19.22 7.04
N HIS A 342 -35.73 -18.92 5.86
CA HIS A 342 -37.03 -19.44 5.43
C HIS A 342 -36.99 -20.96 5.24
N ALA A 343 -36.02 -21.47 4.47
CA ALA A 343 -35.85 -22.91 4.22
C ALA A 343 -35.72 -23.70 5.53
N ARG A 344 -34.93 -23.18 6.48
CA ARG A 344 -34.80 -23.76 7.82
C ARG A 344 -36.13 -23.78 8.57
N LYS A 345 -36.88 -22.68 8.59
CA LYS A 345 -38.18 -22.61 9.27
C LYS A 345 -39.21 -23.58 8.70
N VAL A 346 -39.21 -23.79 7.37
CA VAL A 346 -40.05 -24.79 6.69
C VAL A 346 -39.62 -26.21 7.08
N ASP A 347 -38.32 -26.51 7.02
CA ASP A 347 -37.77 -27.83 7.36
C ASP A 347 -38.05 -28.23 8.82
N GLU A 348 -37.94 -27.28 9.74
CA GLU A 348 -38.28 -27.44 11.17
C GLU A 348 -39.80 -27.51 11.43
N GLY A 349 -40.63 -27.17 10.44
CA GLY A 349 -42.09 -27.12 10.57
C GLY A 349 -42.62 -25.92 11.37
N SER A 350 -41.76 -24.98 11.79
CA SER A 350 -42.12 -23.83 12.65
C SER A 350 -43.11 -22.85 12.02
N ILE A 351 -43.19 -22.83 10.69
CA ILE A 351 -44.11 -21.98 9.91
C ILE A 351 -45.08 -22.80 9.05
N VAL A 352 -45.16 -24.12 9.28
CA VAL A 352 -45.96 -25.06 8.50
C VAL A 352 -47.17 -25.48 9.31
N GLU A 353 -48.36 -25.11 8.84
CA GLU A 353 -49.63 -25.54 9.40
C GLU A 353 -50.30 -26.54 8.45
N ARG A 354 -50.62 -27.74 8.95
CA ARG A 354 -51.45 -28.71 8.22
C ARG A 354 -52.92 -28.50 8.58
N VAL A 355 -53.72 -28.07 7.60
CA VAL A 355 -55.16 -27.88 7.75
C VAL A 355 -55.88 -28.87 6.83
N GLY A 356 -56.15 -30.07 7.36
CA GLY A 356 -56.70 -31.17 6.57
C GLY A 356 -55.74 -31.63 5.48
N ILE A 357 -56.17 -31.55 4.22
CA ILE A 357 -55.33 -31.84 3.03
C ILE A 357 -54.47 -30.66 2.58
N HIS A 358 -54.63 -29.48 3.19
CA HIS A 358 -53.93 -28.26 2.80
C HIS A 358 -52.70 -28.03 3.67
N ILE A 359 -51.61 -27.62 3.03
CA ILE A 359 -50.40 -27.11 3.68
C ILE A 359 -50.46 -25.60 3.60
N ARG A 360 -50.43 -24.94 4.76
CA ARG A 360 -50.37 -23.47 4.87
C ARG A 360 -49.01 -23.08 5.42
N ILE A 361 -48.32 -22.20 4.71
CA ILE A 361 -47.10 -21.56 5.20
C ILE A 361 -47.49 -20.20 5.79
N THR A 362 -47.17 -19.95 7.06
CA THR A 362 -47.61 -18.75 7.79
C THR A 362 -46.80 -17.50 7.45
N GLU A 363 -45.59 -17.67 6.91
CA GLU A 363 -44.69 -16.59 6.47
C GLU A 363 -44.48 -16.65 4.94
N ASN A 364 -44.51 -15.49 4.27
CA ASN A 364 -44.23 -15.38 2.83
C ASN A 364 -42.85 -14.73 2.59
N VAL A 365 -41.95 -15.48 1.95
CA VAL A 365 -40.58 -15.05 1.66
C VAL A 365 -40.44 -14.30 0.31
N ASP A 366 -41.36 -14.54 -0.63
CA ASP A 366 -41.26 -14.10 -2.02
C ASP A 366 -41.19 -12.58 -2.15
N ARG A 367 -42.00 -11.85 -1.38
CA ARG A 367 -41.99 -10.37 -1.42
C ARG A 367 -40.63 -9.80 -0.99
N GLN A 368 -40.03 -10.37 0.04
CA GLN A 368 -38.73 -9.90 0.55
C GLN A 368 -37.60 -10.27 -0.41
N LEU A 369 -37.58 -11.52 -0.89
CA LEU A 369 -36.59 -11.97 -1.88
C LEU A 369 -36.69 -11.20 -3.19
N GLY A 370 -37.90 -10.97 -3.69
CA GLY A 370 -38.13 -10.16 -4.89
C GLY A 370 -37.59 -8.74 -4.73
N ARG A 371 -37.89 -8.06 -3.61
CA ARG A 371 -37.36 -6.72 -3.33
C ARG A 371 -35.83 -6.69 -3.31
N LEU A 372 -35.22 -7.59 -2.54
CA LEU A 372 -33.75 -7.65 -2.41
C LEU A 372 -33.08 -7.97 -3.75
N THR A 373 -33.66 -8.88 -4.54
CA THR A 373 -33.15 -9.24 -5.87
C THR A 373 -33.21 -8.05 -6.84
N ASN A 374 -34.29 -7.26 -6.81
CA ASN A 374 -34.43 -6.07 -7.65
C ASN A 374 -33.39 -4.99 -7.29
N GLU A 375 -33.19 -4.77 -5.99
CA GLU A 375 -32.17 -3.84 -5.46
C GLU A 375 -30.76 -4.31 -5.87
N PHE A 376 -30.47 -5.62 -5.74
CA PHE A 376 -29.22 -6.23 -6.17
C PHE A 376 -28.98 -6.02 -7.67
N LEU A 377 -29.93 -6.39 -8.53
CA LEU A 377 -29.80 -6.25 -9.99
C LEU A 377 -29.52 -4.80 -10.41
N SER A 378 -30.19 -3.85 -9.77
CA SER A 378 -30.01 -2.42 -10.01
C SER A 378 -28.61 -1.96 -9.58
N GLY A 379 -28.16 -2.34 -8.38
CA GLY A 379 -26.84 -2.01 -7.86
C GLY A 379 -25.70 -2.65 -8.64
N ALA A 380 -25.83 -3.94 -8.97
CA ALA A 380 -24.84 -4.70 -9.71
C ALA A 380 -24.67 -4.17 -11.13
N THR A 381 -25.78 -3.90 -11.83
CA THR A 381 -25.76 -3.30 -13.18
C THR A 381 -25.14 -1.90 -13.15
N ARG A 382 -25.51 -1.07 -12.16
CA ARG A 382 -24.93 0.28 -12.00
C ARG A 382 -23.44 0.24 -11.73
N SER A 383 -22.98 -0.70 -10.89
CA SER A 383 -21.57 -0.91 -10.58
C SER A 383 -20.80 -1.34 -11.82
N PHE A 384 -21.29 -2.39 -12.49
CA PHE A 384 -20.70 -2.94 -13.71
C PHE A 384 -20.62 -1.90 -14.83
N LYS A 385 -21.68 -1.12 -15.05
CA LYS A 385 -21.75 -0.17 -16.17
C LYS A 385 -21.27 1.23 -15.81
N GLU A 386 -22.08 1.99 -15.10
CA GLU A 386 -21.89 3.43 -14.94
C GLU A 386 -20.67 3.76 -14.07
N ARG A 387 -20.56 3.09 -12.91
CA ARG A 387 -19.49 3.37 -11.94
C ARG A 387 -18.14 2.86 -12.44
N MET A 388 -18.11 1.66 -13.02
CA MET A 388 -16.88 1.14 -13.59
C MET A 388 -16.43 1.92 -14.82
N GLN A 389 -17.34 2.36 -15.70
CA GLN A 389 -16.97 3.20 -16.85
C GLN A 389 -16.40 4.57 -16.40
N ALA A 390 -16.91 5.15 -15.31
CA ALA A 390 -16.36 6.38 -14.75
C ALA A 390 -14.95 6.16 -14.16
N THR A 391 -14.78 5.05 -13.42
CA THR A 391 -13.49 4.68 -12.81
C THR A 391 -12.43 4.37 -13.88
N ALA A 392 -12.77 3.57 -14.88
CA ALA A 392 -11.90 3.27 -16.02
C ALA A 392 -11.50 4.53 -16.79
N ARG A 393 -12.45 5.45 -17.03
CA ARG A 393 -12.16 6.74 -17.69
C ARG A 393 -11.20 7.61 -16.90
N SER A 394 -11.24 7.59 -15.56
CA SER A 394 -10.27 8.32 -14.73
C SER A 394 -8.83 7.81 -14.88
N LEU A 395 -8.66 6.56 -15.35
CA LEU A 395 -7.39 5.94 -15.70
C LEU A 395 -7.10 6.03 -17.22
N GLY A 396 -7.94 6.73 -17.97
CA GLY A 396 -7.92 6.86 -19.44
C GLY A 396 -8.17 5.58 -20.21
N LEU A 397 -8.93 4.65 -19.63
CA LEU A 397 -9.47 3.50 -20.34
C LEU A 397 -10.90 3.83 -20.79
N ASP A 398 -11.15 3.83 -22.11
CA ASP A 398 -12.50 3.92 -22.65
C ASP A 398 -13.09 2.53 -22.86
N ILE A 399 -13.84 2.06 -21.86
CA ILE A 399 -14.57 0.80 -21.92
C ILE A 399 -16.07 1.00 -22.22
N GLY A 400 -16.48 2.20 -22.64
CA GLY A 400 -17.89 2.54 -22.83
C GLY A 400 -18.60 1.69 -23.89
N PHE A 401 -17.87 1.22 -24.89
CA PHE A 401 -18.37 0.33 -25.93
C PHE A 401 -18.79 -1.05 -25.38
N LEU A 402 -18.27 -1.48 -24.22
CA LEU A 402 -18.63 -2.75 -23.58
C LEU A 402 -20.12 -2.87 -23.31
N TYR A 403 -20.82 -1.75 -23.10
CA TYR A 403 -22.24 -1.71 -22.71
C TYR A 403 -23.18 -1.31 -23.84
N GLN A 404 -22.65 -1.20 -25.07
CA GLN A 404 -23.42 -0.82 -26.24
C GLN A 404 -23.94 -2.06 -26.97
N LYS A 405 -24.74 -1.85 -28.02
CA LYS A 405 -25.22 -2.94 -28.88
C LYS A 405 -24.04 -3.60 -29.61
N GLN A 406 -24.29 -4.78 -30.19
CA GLN A 406 -23.28 -5.64 -30.82
C GLN A 406 -22.34 -4.90 -31.78
N SER A 407 -22.87 -4.15 -32.75
CA SER A 407 -22.03 -3.49 -33.77
C SER A 407 -21.08 -2.44 -33.18
N PRO A 408 -21.53 -1.49 -32.34
CA PRO A 408 -20.59 -0.61 -31.63
C PRO A 408 -19.61 -1.34 -30.69
N PHE A 409 -20.05 -2.41 -30.03
CA PHE A 409 -19.18 -3.24 -29.19
C PHE A 409 -18.04 -3.85 -30.00
N GLU A 410 -18.33 -4.52 -31.12
CA GLU A 410 -17.34 -5.13 -32.00
C GLU A 410 -16.35 -4.10 -32.57
N ARG A 411 -16.84 -2.92 -32.97
CA ARG A 411 -15.96 -1.83 -33.44
C ARG A 411 -15.03 -1.34 -32.34
N GLY A 412 -15.55 -1.10 -31.14
CA GLY A 412 -14.74 -0.66 -29.99
C GLY A 412 -13.72 -1.71 -29.58
N LEU A 413 -14.12 -2.99 -29.60
CA LEU A 413 -13.25 -4.12 -29.30
C LEU A 413 -12.11 -4.24 -30.32
N ALA A 414 -12.40 -4.16 -31.62
CA ALA A 414 -11.40 -4.20 -32.67
C ALA A 414 -10.42 -3.02 -32.58
N ALA A 415 -10.91 -1.81 -32.24
CA ALA A 415 -10.04 -0.66 -32.02
C ALA A 415 -9.14 -0.84 -30.78
N LEU A 416 -9.67 -1.41 -29.70
CA LEU A 416 -8.90 -1.69 -28.50
C LEU A 416 -7.84 -2.77 -28.75
N GLU A 417 -8.14 -3.81 -29.53
CA GLU A 417 -7.23 -4.91 -29.85
C GLU A 417 -5.94 -4.44 -30.55
N LEU A 418 -5.98 -3.31 -31.26
CA LEU A 418 -4.79 -2.69 -31.87
C LEU A 418 -3.86 -2.03 -30.86
N THR A 419 -4.36 -1.62 -29.70
CA THR A 419 -3.61 -0.84 -28.70
C THR A 419 -3.37 -1.60 -27.39
N ASP A 420 -4.26 -2.53 -27.06
CA ASP A 420 -4.28 -3.29 -25.81
C ASP A 420 -5.02 -4.63 -26.03
N PRO A 421 -4.37 -5.60 -26.68
CA PRO A 421 -4.98 -6.89 -27.01
C PRO A 421 -5.37 -7.71 -25.78
N ALA A 422 -4.63 -7.56 -24.66
CA ALA A 422 -4.93 -8.25 -23.41
C ALA A 422 -6.25 -7.76 -22.81
N LEU A 423 -6.43 -6.43 -22.69
CA LEU A 423 -7.69 -5.87 -22.22
C LEU A 423 -8.84 -6.20 -23.18
N ALA A 424 -8.62 -6.15 -24.50
CA ALA A 424 -9.64 -6.54 -25.47
C ALA A 424 -10.10 -8.00 -25.27
N ALA A 425 -9.17 -8.95 -25.13
CA ALA A 425 -9.50 -10.34 -24.84
C ALA A 425 -10.29 -10.49 -23.53
N TYR A 426 -9.88 -9.77 -22.49
CA TYR A 426 -10.58 -9.76 -21.20
C TYR A 426 -12.02 -9.23 -21.32
N LEU A 427 -12.21 -8.07 -21.98
CA LEU A 427 -13.52 -7.44 -22.14
C LEU A 427 -14.47 -8.28 -23.00
N ARG A 428 -13.94 -9.05 -23.96
CA ARG A 428 -14.70 -10.01 -24.78
C ARG A 428 -15.35 -11.10 -23.91
N GLU A 429 -14.60 -11.64 -22.95
CA GLU A 429 -15.13 -12.61 -22.00
C GLU A 429 -16.06 -11.94 -20.97
N ALA A 430 -15.70 -10.76 -20.48
CA ALA A 430 -16.52 -10.02 -19.52
C ALA A 430 -17.92 -9.69 -20.07
N ARG A 431 -18.03 -9.43 -21.37
CA ARG A 431 -19.30 -9.18 -22.07
C ARG A 431 -20.28 -10.34 -21.91
N ARG A 432 -19.82 -11.60 -21.90
CA ARG A 432 -20.69 -12.79 -21.88
C ARG A 432 -21.57 -12.85 -20.62
N TRP A 433 -20.96 -12.70 -19.45
CA TRP A 433 -21.72 -12.68 -18.20
C TRP A 433 -22.36 -11.32 -17.92
N GLY A 434 -21.73 -10.23 -18.39
CA GLY A 434 -22.25 -8.87 -18.24
C GLY A 434 -23.58 -8.66 -18.99
N ASP A 435 -23.72 -9.26 -20.18
CA ASP A 435 -24.97 -9.20 -20.94
C ASP A 435 -26.10 -9.96 -20.26
N ILE A 436 -25.82 -11.09 -19.61
CA ILE A 436 -26.81 -11.79 -18.80
C ILE A 436 -27.32 -10.85 -17.70
N LEU A 437 -26.42 -10.26 -16.90
CA LEU A 437 -26.77 -9.32 -15.84
C LEU A 437 -27.62 -8.14 -16.33
N VAL A 438 -27.16 -7.46 -17.39
CA VAL A 438 -27.84 -6.29 -17.96
C VAL A 438 -29.19 -6.65 -18.54
N ASN A 439 -29.30 -7.79 -19.24
CA ASN A 439 -30.55 -8.25 -19.84
C ASN A 439 -31.56 -8.65 -18.77
N THR A 440 -31.16 -9.36 -17.72
CA THR A 440 -32.05 -9.68 -16.58
C THR A 440 -32.59 -8.41 -15.94
N ARG A 441 -31.73 -7.40 -15.71
CA ARG A 441 -32.18 -6.09 -15.19
C ARG A 441 -33.13 -5.37 -16.14
N ASN A 442 -32.88 -5.40 -17.45
CA ASN A 442 -33.76 -4.75 -18.43
C ASN A 442 -35.13 -5.43 -18.54
N LEU A 443 -35.18 -6.76 -18.43
CA LEU A 443 -36.44 -7.51 -18.39
C LEU A 443 -37.27 -7.20 -17.14
N LEU A 444 -36.60 -6.89 -16.02
CA LEU A 444 -37.24 -6.45 -14.78
C LEU A 444 -37.82 -5.02 -14.90
N ASP A 445 -37.08 -4.10 -15.53
CA ASP A 445 -37.49 -2.70 -15.64
C ASP A 445 -38.55 -2.45 -16.72
N HIS A 446 -38.50 -3.21 -17.81
CA HIS A 446 -39.26 -2.94 -19.04
C HIS A 446 -40.07 -4.13 -19.56
N GLY A 447 -39.93 -5.29 -18.92
CA GLY A 447 -40.70 -6.50 -19.25
C GLY A 447 -41.66 -6.89 -18.14
N ASN A 448 -42.20 -8.10 -18.25
CA ASN A 448 -43.05 -8.73 -17.22
C ASN A 448 -42.25 -9.66 -16.30
N TRP A 449 -40.94 -9.47 -16.21
CA TRP A 449 -40.10 -10.36 -15.41
C TRP A 449 -40.30 -10.07 -13.92
N ALA A 450 -40.56 -11.14 -13.17
CA ALA A 450 -40.52 -11.16 -11.72
C ALA A 450 -39.79 -12.43 -11.27
N LEU A 451 -39.16 -12.38 -10.10
CA LEU A 451 -38.63 -13.58 -9.48
C LEU A 451 -39.79 -14.55 -9.23
N HIS A 452 -39.67 -15.78 -9.72
CA HIS A 452 -40.70 -16.80 -9.53
C HIS A 452 -40.94 -17.07 -8.04
N SER A 453 -42.17 -17.42 -7.68
CA SER A 453 -42.52 -17.77 -6.31
C SER A 453 -41.85 -19.05 -5.84
N THR A 454 -41.56 -19.09 -4.54
CA THR A 454 -41.10 -20.29 -3.84
C THR A 454 -42.12 -21.42 -4.01
N THR A 455 -41.66 -22.62 -4.37
CA THR A 455 -42.53 -23.79 -4.52
C THR A 455 -42.44 -24.68 -3.28
N ILE A 456 -43.59 -25.09 -2.75
CA ILE A 456 -43.70 -25.97 -1.58
C ILE A 456 -44.10 -27.37 -2.01
N THR A 457 -43.37 -28.39 -1.57
CA THR A 457 -43.64 -29.80 -1.92
C THR A 457 -43.70 -30.67 -0.67
N ASP A 458 -44.64 -31.62 -0.62
CA ASP A 458 -44.68 -32.69 0.38
C ASP A 458 -44.06 -33.97 -0.22
N VAL A 459 -42.97 -34.42 0.37
CA VAL A 459 -42.31 -35.68 0.00
C VAL A 459 -42.28 -36.59 1.21
N GLY A 460 -43.16 -37.59 1.23
CA GLY A 460 -43.22 -38.60 2.29
C GLY A 460 -43.63 -38.04 3.66
N GLY A 461 -44.45 -37.01 3.69
CA GLY A 461 -44.89 -36.36 4.93
C GLY A 461 -43.93 -35.29 5.44
N LYS A 462 -42.86 -34.98 4.70
CA LYS A 462 -41.93 -33.88 4.99
C LYS A 462 -42.12 -32.74 3.97
N ILE A 463 -42.27 -31.52 4.47
CA ILE A 463 -42.48 -30.33 3.65
C ILE A 463 -41.13 -29.71 3.30
N PHE A 464 -40.93 -29.40 2.01
CA PHE A 464 -39.73 -28.76 1.48
C PHE A 464 -40.10 -27.47 0.74
N ALA A 465 -39.25 -26.45 0.87
CA ALA A 465 -39.31 -25.25 0.06
C ALA A 465 -38.22 -25.30 -1.02
N THR A 466 -38.61 -25.05 -2.27
CA THR A 466 -37.70 -24.97 -3.42
C THR A 466 -37.38 -23.52 -3.73
N GLU A 467 -36.09 -23.22 -3.83
CA GLU A 467 -35.60 -21.86 -4.06
C GLU A 467 -36.06 -21.31 -5.41
N PRO A 468 -36.51 -20.04 -5.46
CA PRO A 468 -36.70 -19.33 -6.72
C PRO A 468 -35.46 -19.34 -7.60
N THR A 469 -35.65 -19.42 -8.91
CA THR A 469 -34.55 -19.45 -9.88
C THR A 469 -34.57 -18.25 -10.83
N ILE A 470 -33.37 -17.86 -11.28
CA ILE A 470 -33.12 -16.94 -12.39
C ILE A 470 -32.41 -17.75 -13.47
N ASP A 471 -33.04 -17.87 -14.65
CA ASP A 471 -32.54 -18.69 -15.76
C ASP A 471 -32.20 -20.15 -15.34
N GLY A 472 -33.00 -20.72 -14.43
CA GLY A 472 -32.82 -22.08 -13.92
C GLY A 472 -31.76 -22.22 -12.82
N ILE A 473 -31.08 -21.14 -12.43
CA ILE A 473 -30.09 -21.13 -11.34
C ILE A 473 -30.75 -20.60 -10.06
N PRO A 474 -30.57 -21.24 -8.89
CA PRO A 474 -31.06 -20.72 -7.62
C PRO A 474 -30.65 -19.27 -7.39
N VAL A 475 -31.56 -18.42 -6.92
CA VAL A 475 -31.31 -16.98 -6.82
C VAL A 475 -30.07 -16.64 -5.97
N THR A 476 -29.82 -17.37 -4.88
CA THR A 476 -28.65 -17.20 -4.02
C THR A 476 -27.35 -17.53 -4.76
N GLU A 477 -27.33 -18.60 -5.55
CA GLU A 477 -26.18 -18.99 -6.37
C GLU A 477 -25.94 -18.00 -7.50
N TRP A 478 -27.00 -17.58 -8.20
CA TRP A 478 -26.92 -16.61 -9.28
C TRP A 478 -26.38 -15.26 -8.79
N VAL A 479 -26.90 -14.76 -7.66
CA VAL A 479 -26.46 -13.51 -7.02
C VAL A 479 -25.02 -13.62 -6.55
N ALA A 480 -24.62 -14.75 -5.97
CA ALA A 480 -23.24 -14.98 -5.56
C ALA A 480 -22.28 -14.95 -6.76
N ASP A 481 -22.60 -15.67 -7.85
CA ASP A 481 -21.80 -15.63 -9.09
C ASP A 481 -21.72 -14.22 -9.67
N LYS A 482 -22.83 -13.49 -9.79
CA LYS A 482 -22.78 -12.12 -10.36
C LYS A 482 -22.03 -11.14 -9.47
N THR A 483 -22.12 -11.29 -8.15
CA THR A 483 -21.28 -10.51 -7.23
C THR A 483 -19.81 -10.79 -7.49
N ASP A 484 -19.44 -12.07 -7.56
CA ASP A 484 -18.08 -12.54 -7.82
C ASP A 484 -17.51 -11.98 -9.13
N ARG A 485 -18.26 -12.11 -10.24
CA ARG A 485 -17.85 -11.61 -11.55
C ARG A 485 -17.66 -10.09 -11.58
N VAL A 486 -18.54 -9.34 -10.91
CA VAL A 486 -18.40 -7.89 -10.79
C VAL A 486 -17.14 -7.53 -9.98
N LEU A 487 -16.85 -8.24 -8.90
CA LEU A 487 -15.64 -7.97 -8.09
C LEU A 487 -14.35 -8.28 -8.85
N CYS A 488 -14.27 -9.43 -9.55
CA CYS A 488 -13.15 -9.77 -10.42
C CYS A 488 -12.94 -8.70 -11.50
N PHE A 489 -14.03 -8.33 -12.20
CA PHE A 489 -13.99 -7.30 -13.24
C PHE A 489 -13.47 -5.96 -12.75
N VAL A 490 -13.94 -5.51 -11.58
CA VAL A 490 -13.48 -4.27 -10.98
C VAL A 490 -12.00 -4.36 -10.62
N GLU A 491 -11.57 -5.40 -9.92
CA GLU A 491 -10.17 -5.52 -9.50
C GLU A 491 -9.23 -5.58 -10.69
N ASP A 492 -9.51 -6.44 -11.68
CA ASP A 492 -8.65 -6.65 -12.86
C ASP A 492 -8.55 -5.39 -13.72
N VAL A 493 -9.69 -4.80 -14.11
CA VAL A 493 -9.69 -3.66 -15.02
C VAL A 493 -9.11 -2.41 -14.34
N VAL A 494 -9.35 -2.21 -13.04
CA VAL A 494 -8.73 -1.11 -12.30
C VAL A 494 -7.23 -1.35 -12.13
N ALA A 495 -6.78 -2.55 -11.74
CA ALA A 495 -5.37 -2.87 -11.61
C ALA A 495 -4.62 -2.66 -12.93
N HIS A 496 -5.19 -3.11 -14.05
CA HIS A 496 -4.66 -2.89 -15.39
C HIS A 496 -4.59 -1.40 -15.76
N GLY A 497 -5.65 -0.64 -15.46
CA GLY A 497 -5.66 0.80 -15.67
C GLY A 497 -4.57 1.52 -14.87
N ILE A 498 -4.38 1.16 -13.60
CA ILE A 498 -3.31 1.73 -12.77
C ILE A 498 -1.93 1.31 -13.32
N GLN A 499 -1.72 0.03 -13.65
CA GLN A 499 -0.46 -0.50 -14.17
C GLN A 499 0.02 0.31 -15.40
N ARG A 500 -0.90 0.66 -16.31
CA ARG A 500 -0.59 1.47 -17.51
C ARG A 500 -0.20 2.92 -17.20
N ARG A 501 -0.53 3.41 -16.01
CA ARG A 501 -0.20 4.75 -15.50
C ARG A 501 1.00 4.77 -14.58
N MET A 502 1.51 3.60 -14.19
CA MET A 502 2.72 3.50 -13.39
C MET A 502 3.93 4.04 -14.16
N ARG A 503 4.91 4.50 -13.39
CA ARG A 503 6.17 5.00 -13.93
C ARG A 503 6.92 3.85 -14.64
N PRO A 504 7.69 4.10 -15.72
CA PRO A 504 8.24 3.04 -16.57
C PRO A 504 9.06 1.94 -15.87
N ALA A 505 9.70 2.26 -14.72
CA ALA A 505 10.53 1.32 -13.98
C ALA A 505 9.73 0.36 -13.06
N ILE A 506 8.45 0.63 -12.83
CA ILE A 506 7.59 -0.06 -11.87
C ILE A 506 6.38 -0.61 -12.61
N THR A 507 5.99 -1.83 -12.26
CA THR A 507 4.79 -2.49 -12.76
C THR A 507 4.15 -3.32 -11.65
N LEU A 508 3.12 -4.09 -11.99
CA LEU A 508 2.44 -5.00 -11.08
C LEU A 508 2.92 -6.43 -11.29
N ALA A 509 3.06 -7.17 -10.19
CA ALA A 509 3.13 -8.62 -10.16
C ALA A 509 1.96 -9.18 -9.35
N GLU A 510 1.53 -10.37 -9.74
CA GLU A 510 0.54 -11.13 -9.01
C GLU A 510 1.21 -11.94 -7.89
N VAL A 511 0.67 -11.83 -6.68
CA VAL A 511 1.07 -12.62 -5.51
C VAL A 511 0.31 -13.94 -5.56
N PRO A 512 1.00 -15.09 -5.68
CA PRO A 512 0.35 -16.39 -5.69
C PRO A 512 -0.50 -16.59 -4.44
N LEU A 513 -1.67 -17.23 -4.60
CA LEU A 513 -2.64 -17.42 -3.51
C LEU A 513 -2.00 -17.97 -2.22
N ALA A 514 -1.11 -18.96 -2.34
CA ALA A 514 -0.41 -19.59 -1.21
C ALA A 514 0.59 -18.66 -0.47
N GLN A 515 0.98 -17.53 -1.09
CA GLN A 515 1.91 -16.56 -0.52
C GLN A 515 1.21 -15.33 0.06
N ARG A 516 -0.12 -15.23 -0.09
CA ARG A 516 -0.89 -14.08 0.41
C ARG A 516 -1.01 -14.14 1.94
N SER A 517 -0.85 -12.98 2.58
CA SER A 517 -0.98 -12.85 4.03
C SER A 517 -2.43 -13.05 4.47
N ALA A 518 -2.67 -13.84 5.52
CA ALA A 518 -4.01 -14.01 6.11
C ALA A 518 -4.58 -12.72 6.71
N GLU A 519 -3.73 -11.79 7.15
CA GLU A 519 -4.17 -10.50 7.72
C GLU A 519 -4.66 -9.52 6.65
N MET A 520 -4.17 -9.68 5.41
CA MET A 520 -4.41 -8.78 4.30
C MET A 520 -4.04 -9.47 2.98
N PRO A 521 -4.93 -10.32 2.42
CA PRO A 521 -4.65 -11.15 1.26
C PRO A 521 -4.70 -10.33 -0.05
N LEU A 522 -3.71 -9.45 -0.23
CA LEU A 522 -3.52 -8.70 -1.48
C LEU A 522 -3.15 -9.63 -2.63
N ARG A 523 -3.78 -9.42 -3.79
CA ARG A 523 -3.44 -10.12 -5.04
C ARG A 523 -2.30 -9.47 -5.79
N PHE A 524 -2.17 -8.14 -5.73
CA PHE A 524 -1.16 -7.40 -6.48
C PHE A 524 -0.12 -6.75 -5.58
N GLN A 525 1.11 -6.69 -6.07
CA GLN A 525 2.19 -5.91 -5.48
C GLN A 525 2.98 -5.19 -6.57
N ASN A 526 3.58 -4.06 -6.21
CA ASN A 526 4.49 -3.37 -7.11
C ASN A 526 5.78 -4.20 -7.28
N THR A 527 6.28 -4.28 -8.49
CA THR A 527 7.55 -4.91 -8.85
C THR A 527 8.29 -4.06 -9.89
N LEU A 528 9.54 -4.39 -10.15
CA LEU A 528 10.32 -3.74 -11.19
C LEU A 528 9.98 -4.31 -12.58
N THR A 529 9.86 -3.43 -13.58
CA THR A 529 9.63 -3.85 -14.98
C THR A 529 10.77 -4.72 -15.53
N SER A 530 11.99 -4.49 -15.04
CA SER A 530 13.18 -5.28 -15.37
C SER A 530 13.79 -5.81 -14.09
N GLY A 531 14.10 -7.11 -14.08
CA GLY A 531 14.73 -7.77 -12.94
C GLY A 531 13.82 -8.03 -11.74
N GLY A 532 12.55 -7.61 -11.82
CA GLY A 532 11.52 -7.88 -10.83
C GLY A 532 10.87 -9.25 -10.96
N ALA A 533 9.78 -9.45 -10.23
CA ALA A 533 8.84 -10.56 -10.41
C ALA A 533 8.15 -10.49 -11.79
N PRO A 534 7.59 -11.60 -12.29
CA PRO A 534 6.89 -11.61 -13.58
C PRO A 534 5.80 -10.53 -13.63
N THR A 535 5.85 -9.71 -14.68
CA THR A 535 4.83 -8.68 -14.91
C THR A 535 3.47 -9.32 -15.10
N TRP A 536 2.51 -8.91 -14.27
CA TRP A 536 1.13 -9.32 -14.41
C TRP A 536 0.53 -8.78 -15.72
N GLN A 537 -0.28 -9.59 -16.37
CA GLN A 537 -1.03 -9.22 -17.56
C GLN A 537 -2.50 -9.56 -17.32
N ILE A 538 -3.39 -8.60 -17.61
CA ILE A 538 -4.82 -8.82 -17.45
C ILE A 538 -5.26 -10.04 -18.26
N THR A 539 -5.87 -11.01 -17.58
CA THR A 539 -6.34 -12.26 -18.17
C THR A 539 -7.65 -12.64 -17.51
N TYR A 540 -8.62 -13.10 -18.29
CA TYR A 540 -9.90 -13.53 -17.74
C TYR A 540 -9.76 -14.89 -17.05
N HIS A 541 -10.36 -15.03 -15.88
CA HIS A 541 -10.38 -16.26 -15.11
C HIS A 541 -11.82 -16.64 -14.75
N GLY A 542 -12.15 -17.93 -14.88
CA GLY A 542 -13.43 -18.49 -14.46
C GLY A 542 -13.49 -18.85 -12.97
N SER A 543 -12.37 -18.80 -12.25
CA SER A 543 -12.32 -19.00 -10.79
C SER A 543 -13.07 -17.90 -10.05
N ARG A 544 -13.38 -18.16 -8.78
CA ARG A 544 -14.01 -17.17 -7.91
C ARG A 544 -13.04 -16.05 -7.55
N PHE A 545 -13.57 -14.88 -7.21
CA PHE A 545 -12.84 -13.73 -6.71
C PHE A 545 -11.83 -14.15 -5.63
N ASP A 546 -12.26 -14.87 -4.60
CA ASP A 546 -11.39 -15.30 -3.50
C ASP A 546 -10.33 -16.36 -3.89
N GLU A 547 -10.46 -16.96 -5.07
CA GLU A 547 -9.59 -18.02 -5.61
C GLU A 547 -8.64 -17.54 -6.71
N THR A 548 -8.93 -16.39 -7.33
CA THR A 548 -8.01 -15.69 -8.26
C THR A 548 -6.82 -15.14 -7.54
#